data_AF-A0A8T7D4G8-F1
#
_entry.id   AF-A0A8T7D4G8-F1
#
_cell.length_a   1.000
_cell.length_b   1.000
_cell.length_c   1.000
_cell.angle_alpha   90.00
_cell.angle_beta   90.00
_cell.angle_gamma   90.00
#
_symmetry.space_group_name_H-M   'P 1'
#
loop_
_entity.id
_entity.type
_entity.pdbx_description
1 polymer ?
#
loop_
_entity_poly.entity_id
_entity_poly.type
_entity_poly.pdbx_seq_one_letter_code
_entity_poly.pdbx_strand_id
1 'polypeptide(L)'
;MSDAGWIRRTRKKQGLKGFQLADRMQVSAARVSVLEKDEARGAVTLKMMQRAAEAMGCKFEYRIVQAGNKTPQSHSSVKPRYRVVEK
;
A
#
# COMPACT_ATOMS: atom_id res chain seq x y z
N MET A 1 14.10 4.01 13.20
CA MET A 1 13.38 4.85 12.20
C MET A 1 12.79 3.94 11.12
N SER A 2 11.85 3.08 11.49
CA SER A 2 11.55 1.83 10.75
C SER A 2 10.12 1.76 10.19
N ASP A 3 9.41 2.88 10.10
CA ASP A 3 7.98 2.93 9.73
C ASP A 3 7.78 3.31 8.26
N ALA A 4 8.29 2.48 7.35
CA ALA A 4 7.95 2.63 5.95
C ALA A 4 6.57 1.99 5.73
N GLY A 5 5.54 2.82 5.59
CA GLY A 5 4.22 2.41 5.14
C GLY A 5 4.26 1.59 3.84
N TRP A 6 3.18 0.91 3.52
CA TRP A 6 3.09 -0.01 2.39
C TRP A 6 3.52 0.61 1.07
N ILE A 7 3.09 1.83 0.79
CA ILE A 7 3.43 2.51 -0.47
C ILE A 7 4.93 2.71 -0.56
N ARG A 8 5.57 3.23 0.50
CA ARG A 8 7.01 3.51 0.52
C ARG A 8 7.84 2.24 0.38
N ARG A 9 7.44 1.14 1.04
CA ARG A 9 8.14 -0.15 0.94
C ARG A 9 8.01 -0.75 -0.44
N THR A 10 6.80 -0.81 -0.98
CA THR A 10 6.54 -1.37 -2.31
C THR A 10 7.26 -0.54 -3.38
N ARG A 11 7.23 0.80 -3.28
CA ARG A 11 7.95 1.69 -4.20
C ARG A 11 9.45 1.39 -4.22
N LYS A 12 10.07 1.27 -3.04
CA LYS A 12 11.49 0.90 -2.92
C LYS A 12 11.76 -0.50 -3.47
N LYS A 13 10.87 -1.48 -3.22
CA LYS A 13 11.00 -2.85 -3.74
C LYS A 13 10.97 -2.88 -5.26
N GLN A 14 10.14 -2.04 -5.89
CA GLN A 14 10.07 -1.89 -7.34
C GLN A 14 11.20 -1.02 -7.92
N GLY A 15 12.18 -0.60 -7.11
CA GLY A 15 13.31 0.23 -7.57
C GLY A 15 12.94 1.68 -7.91
N LEU A 16 11.74 2.14 -7.53
CA LEU A 16 11.25 3.46 -7.89
C LEU A 16 11.70 4.53 -6.90
N LYS A 17 12.17 5.67 -7.42
CA LYS A 17 12.35 6.90 -6.64
C LYS A 17 11.01 7.62 -6.46
N GLY A 18 10.94 8.53 -5.47
CA GLY A 18 9.71 9.25 -5.15
C GLY A 18 9.15 10.05 -6.33
N PHE A 19 10.01 10.74 -7.07
CA PHE A 19 9.62 11.49 -8.26
C PHE A 19 9.15 10.60 -9.42
N GLN A 20 9.71 9.39 -9.56
CA GLN A 20 9.29 8.45 -10.61
C GLN A 20 7.89 7.90 -10.33
N LEU A 21 7.56 7.64 -9.06
CA LEU A 21 6.18 7.30 -8.70
C LEU A 21 5.25 8.50 -8.94
N ALA A 22 5.70 9.72 -8.63
CA ALA A 22 4.92 10.93 -8.85
C ALA A 22 4.56 11.14 -10.32
N ASP A 23 5.55 10.95 -11.20
CA ASP A 23 5.39 11.01 -12.65
C ASP A 23 4.38 9.97 -13.16
N ARG A 24 4.53 8.70 -12.74
CA ARG A 24 3.57 7.64 -13.10
C ARG A 24 2.16 7.86 -12.55
N MET A 25 2.05 8.53 -11.41
CA MET A 25 0.77 8.91 -10.82
C MET A 25 0.22 10.24 -11.36
N GLN A 26 0.98 10.96 -12.20
CA GLN A 26 0.68 12.31 -12.69
C GLN A 26 0.36 13.31 -11.57
N VAL A 27 1.18 13.29 -10.52
CA VAL A 27 1.08 14.20 -9.36
C VAL A 27 2.44 14.80 -9.02
N SER A 28 2.46 15.81 -8.15
CA SER A 28 3.73 16.37 -7.67
C SER A 28 4.49 15.41 -6.74
N ALA A 29 5.83 15.51 -6.71
CA ALA A 29 6.66 14.72 -5.79
C ALA A 29 6.33 15.00 -4.31
N ALA A 30 5.91 16.23 -3.99
CA ALA A 30 5.39 16.59 -2.68
C ALA A 30 4.11 15.78 -2.35
N ARG A 31 3.20 15.61 -3.32
CA ARG A 31 1.99 14.82 -3.11
C ARG A 31 2.28 13.35 -2.83
N VAL A 32 3.31 12.76 -3.47
CA VAL A 32 3.77 11.39 -3.13
C VAL A 32 4.33 11.32 -1.71
N SER A 33 5.10 12.33 -1.29
CA SER A 33 5.64 12.36 0.08
C SER A 33 4.53 12.49 1.13
N VAL A 34 3.49 13.27 0.84
CA VAL A 34 2.29 13.37 1.70
C VAL A 34 1.52 12.05 1.67
N LEU A 35 1.32 11.44 0.51
CA LEU A 35 0.68 10.14 0.35
C LEU A 35 1.34 9.05 1.21
N GLU A 36 2.67 8.95 1.20
CA GLU A 36 3.40 7.99 2.04
C GLU A 36 3.19 8.24 3.54
N LYS A 37 3.06 9.51 3.96
CA LYS A 37 2.79 9.88 5.36
C LYS A 37 1.33 9.61 5.73
N ASP A 38 0.40 9.95 4.86
CA ASP A 38 -1.04 9.76 5.06
C ASP A 38 -1.37 8.26 5.17
N GLU A 39 -0.73 7.41 4.37
CA GLU A 39 -0.92 5.96 4.46
C GLU A 39 -0.43 5.37 5.78
N ALA A 40 0.75 5.79 6.25
CA ALA A 40 1.23 5.40 7.57
C ALA A 40 0.23 5.80 8.68
N ARG A 41 -0.35 7.00 8.56
CA ARG A 41 -1.36 7.53 9.50
C ARG A 41 -2.77 6.94 9.32
N GLY A 42 -3.03 6.20 8.24
CA GLY A 42 -4.37 5.70 7.92
C GLY A 42 -5.33 6.74 7.33
N ALA A 43 -4.83 7.91 6.91
CA ALA A 43 -5.60 8.99 6.30
C ALA A 43 -5.72 8.88 4.77
N VAL A 44 -5.04 7.90 4.16
CA VAL A 44 -5.09 7.68 2.71
C VAL A 44 -6.42 7.05 2.30
N THR A 45 -6.97 7.50 1.17
CA THR A 45 -8.18 6.90 0.60
C THR A 45 -7.86 5.60 -0.14
N LEU A 46 -8.80 4.66 -0.18
CA LEU A 46 -8.67 3.40 -0.96
C LEU A 46 -8.41 3.68 -2.45
N LYS A 47 -9.04 4.72 -3.01
CA LYS A 47 -8.80 5.16 -4.39
C LYS A 47 -7.33 5.53 -4.62
N MET A 48 -6.70 6.20 -3.67
CA MET A 48 -5.30 6.60 -3.81
C MET A 48 -4.35 5.40 -3.61
N MET A 49 -4.69 4.48 -2.72
CA MET A 49 -3.97 3.20 -2.57
C MET A 49 -3.97 2.41 -3.89
N GLN A 50 -5.12 2.31 -4.54
CA GLN A 50 -5.27 1.65 -5.83
C GLN A 50 -4.41 2.32 -6.91
N ARG A 51 -4.52 3.65 -7.08
CA ARG A 51 -3.71 4.39 -8.07
C ARG A 51 -2.21 4.25 -7.84
N ALA A 52 -1.77 4.28 -6.58
CA ALA A 52 -0.36 4.08 -6.24
C ALA A 52 0.10 2.67 -6.60
N ALA A 53 -0.71 1.65 -6.33
CA ALA A 53 -0.40 0.27 -6.72
C ALA A 53 -0.30 0.12 -8.23
N GLU A 54 -1.27 0.64 -8.99
CA GLU A 54 -1.26 0.61 -10.46
C GLU A 54 -0.01 1.28 -11.04
N ALA A 55 0.36 2.46 -10.54
CA ALA A 55 1.57 3.17 -10.95
C ALA A 55 2.87 2.39 -10.64
N MET A 56 2.85 1.53 -9.63
CA MET A 56 3.95 0.62 -9.29
C MET A 56 3.89 -0.73 -10.02
N GLY A 57 2.93 -0.93 -10.93
CA GLY A 57 2.68 -2.22 -11.59
C GLY A 57 2.22 -3.30 -10.61
N CYS A 58 1.55 -2.90 -9.54
CA CYS A 58 1.07 -3.76 -8.46
C CYS A 58 -0.47 -3.75 -8.42
N LYS A 59 -1.04 -4.77 -7.77
CA LYS A 59 -2.48 -4.83 -7.49
C LYS A 59 -2.73 -4.51 -6.01
N PHE A 60 -3.71 -3.66 -5.74
CA PHE A 60 -4.20 -3.39 -4.38
C PHE A 60 -5.50 -4.17 -4.15
N GLU A 61 -5.51 -5.04 -3.14
CA GLU A 61 -6.69 -5.81 -2.75
C GLU A 61 -7.09 -5.43 -1.32
N TYR A 62 -8.35 -5.06 -1.14
CA TYR A 62 -8.94 -4.74 0.16
C TYR A 62 -10.12 -5.68 0.40
N ARG A 63 -10.16 -6.32 1.57
CA ARG A 63 -11.18 -7.33 1.89
C ARG A 63 -11.69 -7.15 3.32
N ILE A 64 -12.99 -7.36 3.49
CA ILE A 64 -13.64 -7.49 4.79
C ILE A 64 -13.66 -8.99 5.14
N VAL A 65 -13.33 -9.34 6.37
CA VAL A 65 -13.32 -10.72 6.87
C VAL A 65 -14.16 -10.81 8.14
N GLN A 66 -14.81 -11.96 8.37
CA GLN A 66 -15.57 -12.20 9.59
C GLN A 66 -14.63 -12.53 10.75
N ALA A 67 -14.88 -11.94 11.93
CA ALA A 67 -14.01 -12.07 13.10
C ALA A 67 -13.88 -13.50 13.67
N GLY A 68 -14.71 -14.45 13.23
CA GLY A 68 -14.71 -15.84 13.73
C GLY A 68 -14.20 -16.89 12.74
N ASN A 69 -14.06 -16.55 11.46
CA ASN A 69 -13.56 -17.51 10.47
C ASN A 69 -12.04 -17.45 10.43
N LYS A 70 -11.39 -18.55 10.81
CA LYS A 70 -9.95 -18.75 10.59
C LYS A 70 -9.64 -18.33 9.16
N THR A 71 -8.75 -17.35 9.01
CA THR A 71 -8.25 -16.88 7.72
C THR A 71 -8.08 -18.07 6.79
N PRO A 72 -8.65 -18.10 5.58
CA PRO A 72 -8.36 -19.19 4.65
C PRO A 72 -6.84 -19.23 4.48
N GLN A 73 -6.23 -20.28 5.04
CA GLN A 73 -4.82 -20.58 4.85
C GLN A 73 -4.68 -20.87 3.35
N SER A 74 -4.19 -19.87 2.63
CA SER A 74 -3.80 -20.04 1.23
C SER A 74 -2.84 -21.21 1.17
N HIS A 75 -3.10 -22.17 0.27
CA HIS A 75 -2.25 -23.33 0.02
C HIS A 75 -0.87 -22.99 -0.58
N SER A 76 -0.45 -21.73 -0.53
CA SER A 76 0.93 -21.31 -0.75
C SER A 76 1.51 -20.82 0.58
N SER A 77 2.68 -21.33 0.93
CA SER A 77 3.44 -21.10 2.17
C SER A 77 3.87 -19.62 2.42
N VAL A 78 3.19 -18.64 1.82
CA VAL A 78 3.56 -17.22 1.88
C VAL A 78 2.53 -16.47 2.72
N LYS A 79 2.91 -16.15 3.96
CA LYS A 79 2.12 -15.36 4.91
C LYS A 79 1.59 -14.08 4.24
N PRO A 80 0.27 -13.89 4.11
CA PRO A 80 -0.27 -12.73 3.42
C PRO A 80 0.03 -11.44 4.21
N ARG A 81 0.60 -10.44 3.52
CA ARG A 81 1.03 -9.16 4.11
C ARG A 81 -0.08 -8.11 4.03
N TYR A 82 -1.24 -8.37 4.63
CA TYR A 82 -2.30 -7.35 4.78
C TYR A 82 -2.29 -6.69 6.18
N ARG A 83 -2.93 -5.52 6.30
CA ARG A 83 -2.99 -4.69 7.51
C ARG A 83 -4.37 -4.96 8.08
N VAL A 84 -4.37 -5.56 9.27
CA VAL A 84 -5.59 -5.69 10.07
C VAL A 84 -5.81 -4.33 10.72
N VAL A 85 -6.95 -3.70 10.42
CA VAL A 85 -7.39 -2.49 11.09
C VAL A 85 -8.41 -2.95 12.12
N GLU A 86 -8.06 -2.87 13.40
CA GLU A 86 -9.02 -3.06 14.49
C GLU A 86 -9.92 -1.82 14.56
N LYS A 87 -11.21 -2.05 14.84
CA LYS A 87 -12.21 -0.98 14.97
C LYS A 87 -12.10 -0.29 16.32
#